data_AF-A0A951NY63-F1
#
_entry.id   AF-A0A951NY63-F1
#
_cell.length_a   1.000
_cell.length_b   1.000
_cell.length_c   1.000
_cell.angle_alpha   90.00
_cell.angle_beta   90.00
_cell.angle_gamma   90.00
#
_symmetry.space_group_name_H-M   'P 1'
#
loop_
_entity.id
_entity.type
_entity.pdbx_description
1 polymer ?
#
loop_
_entity_poly.entity_id
_entity_poly.type
_entity_poly.pdbx_seq_one_letter_code
_entity_poly.pdbx_strand_id
1 'polypeptide(L)'
;MPTKRLSREIIQQDVDSMNGLNAIVGYHTNRTEATPEGLQLAYRTMLAKQQLETEQQVIAREAAEAARKAEQDFHNAVLAMKEAVKGQFGSDGKEAVAIGLKRKSDRKLPTRKSKETAGR
;
A
#
# COMPACT_ATOMS: atom_id res chain seq x y z
N MET A 1 6.60 -23.30 11.24
CA MET A 1 7.57 -22.21 11.01
C MET A 1 7.35 -21.67 9.61
N PRO A 2 7.20 -20.35 9.40
CA PRO A 2 7.06 -19.79 8.05
C PRO A 2 8.37 -19.97 7.28
N THR A 3 8.28 -20.50 6.06
CA THR A 3 9.43 -20.69 5.17
C THR A 3 9.89 -19.32 4.65
N LYS A 4 11.19 -19.02 4.81
CA LYS A 4 11.77 -17.78 4.26
C LYS A 4 11.93 -17.90 2.74
N ARG A 5 11.74 -16.78 2.03
CA ARG A 5 12.01 -16.71 0.59
C ARG A 5 13.51 -16.91 0.36
N LEU A 6 13.85 -17.77 -0.61
CA LEU A 6 15.22 -17.94 -1.06
C LEU A 6 15.71 -16.68 -1.79
N SER A 7 17.01 -16.42 -1.74
CA SER A 7 17.60 -15.33 -2.52
C SER A 7 17.49 -15.65 -4.02
N ARG A 8 17.43 -14.61 -4.84
CA ARG A 8 17.42 -14.78 -6.31
C ARG A 8 18.68 -15.48 -6.80
N GLU A 9 19.81 -15.25 -6.13
CA GLU A 9 21.09 -15.88 -6.45
C GLU A 9 21.03 -17.40 -6.27
N ILE A 10 20.47 -17.89 -5.15
CA ILE A 10 20.31 -19.33 -4.92
C ILE A 10 19.42 -19.95 -6.00
N ILE A 11 18.29 -19.31 -6.33
CA ILE A 11 17.39 -19.82 -7.38
C ILE A 11 18.11 -19.87 -8.73
N GLN A 12 18.95 -18.89 -9.06
CA GLN A 12 19.70 -18.89 -10.31
C GLN A 12 20.74 -20.02 -10.33
N GLN A 13 21.47 -20.22 -9.23
CA GLN A 13 22.42 -21.33 -9.09
C GLN A 13 21.72 -22.69 -9.24
N ASP A 14 20.51 -22.85 -8.70
CA ASP A 14 19.71 -24.06 -8.83
C ASP A 14 19.28 -24.30 -10.30
N VAL A 15 18.87 -23.24 -11.01
CA VAL A 15 18.54 -23.30 -12.44
C VAL A 15 19.76 -23.69 -13.28
N ASP A 16 20.92 -23.08 -13.00
CA ASP A 16 22.16 -23.40 -13.71
C ASP A 16 22.59 -24.85 -13.44
N SER A 17 22.44 -25.33 -12.21
CA SER A 17 22.69 -26.72 -11.82
C SER A 17 21.74 -27.69 -12.53
N MET A 18 20.46 -27.36 -12.62
CA MET A 18 19.46 -28.14 -13.37
C MET A 18 19.79 -28.17 -14.86
N ASN A 19 20.22 -27.05 -15.45
CA ASN A 19 20.62 -27.00 -16.86
C ASN A 19 21.90 -27.82 -17.12
N GLY A 20 22.86 -27.79 -16.19
CA GLY A 20 24.07 -28.60 -16.25
C GLY A 20 23.81 -30.11 -16.21
N LEU A 21 22.70 -30.55 -15.60
CA LEU A 21 22.31 -31.95 -15.58
C LEU A 21 22.12 -32.54 -16.99
N ASN A 22 21.69 -31.72 -17.95
CA ASN A 22 21.53 -32.15 -19.35
C ASN A 22 22.86 -32.54 -20.02
N ALA A 23 23.99 -32.07 -19.49
CA ALA A 23 25.32 -32.45 -19.98
C ALA A 23 25.80 -33.80 -19.41
N ILE A 24 25.16 -34.32 -18.37
CA ILE A 24 25.54 -35.58 -17.73
C ILE A 24 24.84 -36.74 -18.42
N VAL A 25 25.60 -37.50 -19.20
CA VAL A 25 25.09 -38.70 -19.90
C VAL A 25 24.92 -39.85 -18.89
N GLY A 26 23.76 -40.51 -18.91
CA GLY A 26 23.49 -41.70 -18.09
C GLY A 26 23.12 -41.42 -16.63
N TYR A 27 22.70 -40.19 -16.31
CA TYR A 27 22.18 -39.86 -14.98
C TYR A 27 20.84 -40.56 -14.73
N HIS A 28 20.79 -41.42 -13.71
CA HIS A 28 19.58 -42.10 -13.25
C HIS A 28 19.51 -42.07 -11.73
N THR A 29 18.31 -41.83 -11.19
CA THR A 29 18.07 -41.90 -9.74
C THR A 29 16.76 -42.61 -9.45
N ASN A 30 16.66 -43.21 -8.26
CA ASN A 30 15.42 -43.82 -7.76
C ASN A 30 14.52 -42.80 -7.05
N ARG A 31 14.98 -41.55 -6.88
CA ARG A 31 14.25 -40.49 -6.19
C ARG A 31 13.43 -39.73 -7.21
N THR A 32 12.11 -39.82 -7.10
CA THR A 32 11.16 -39.20 -8.04
C THR A 32 11.33 -37.69 -8.17
N GLU A 33 11.75 -37.02 -7.11
CA GLU A 33 12.01 -35.59 -7.05
C GLU A 33 13.35 -35.19 -7.70
N ALA A 34 14.30 -36.12 -7.81
CA ALA A 34 15.61 -35.90 -8.41
C ALA A 34 15.71 -36.49 -9.83
N THR A 35 14.59 -36.82 -10.46
CA THR A 35 14.56 -37.13 -11.89
C THR A 35 14.56 -35.83 -12.70
N PRO A 36 15.04 -35.85 -13.97
CA PRO A 36 14.95 -34.69 -14.85
C PRO A 36 13.51 -34.15 -14.96
N GLU A 37 12.53 -35.04 -15.06
CA GLU A 37 11.11 -34.70 -15.14
C GLU A 37 10.59 -34.09 -13.82
N GLY A 38 11.02 -34.64 -12.68
CA GLY A 38 10.67 -34.14 -11.35
C GLY A 38 11.19 -32.72 -11.12
N LEU A 39 12.45 -32.46 -11.51
CA LEU A 39 13.07 -31.13 -11.43
C LEU A 39 12.37 -30.12 -12.36
N GLN A 40 12.06 -30.51 -13.60
CA GLN A 40 11.32 -29.66 -14.53
C GLN A 40 9.91 -29.32 -14.01
N LEU A 41 9.21 -30.30 -13.43
CA LEU A 41 7.91 -30.09 -12.82
C LEU A 41 7.98 -29.13 -11.63
N ALA A 42 8.97 -29.30 -10.75
CA ALA A 42 9.20 -28.42 -9.62
C ALA A 42 9.51 -26.98 -10.06
N TYR A 43 10.36 -26.81 -11.08
CA TYR A 43 10.68 -25.52 -11.66
C TYR A 43 9.45 -24.81 -12.26
N ARG A 44 8.66 -25.52 -13.07
CA ARG A 44 7.41 -24.97 -13.64
C ARG A 44 6.41 -24.60 -12.55
N THR A 45 6.29 -25.43 -11.51
CA THR A 45 5.40 -25.16 -10.37
C THR A 45 5.85 -23.91 -9.62
N MET A 46 7.15 -23.76 -9.37
CA MET A 46 7.71 -22.57 -8.75
C MET A 46 7.34 -21.31 -9.55
N LEU A 47 7.57 -21.31 -10.86
CA LEU A 47 7.25 -20.17 -11.73
C LEU A 47 5.75 -19.84 -11.70
N ALA A 48 4.89 -20.85 -11.83
CA ALA A 48 3.45 -20.66 -11.81
C ALA A 48 2.96 -20.06 -10.47
N LYS A 49 3.54 -20.49 -9.34
CA LYS A 49 3.21 -19.95 -8.02
C LYS A 49 3.71 -18.52 -7.84
N GLN A 50 4.90 -18.19 -8.34
CA GLN A 50 5.43 -16.82 -8.31
C GLN A 50 4.62 -15.85 -9.17
N GLN A 51 4.14 -16.31 -10.34
CA GLN A 51 3.24 -15.53 -11.19
C GLN A 51 1.92 -15.24 -10.48
N LEU A 52 1.30 -16.26 -9.92
CA LEU A 52 0.05 -16.10 -9.17
C LEU A 52 0.21 -15.15 -7.97
N GLU A 53 1.32 -15.25 -7.23
CA GLU A 53 1.64 -14.31 -6.14
C GLU A 53 1.69 -12.86 -6.66
N THR A 54 2.35 -12.64 -7.79
CA THR A 54 2.49 -11.31 -8.39
C THR A 54 1.14 -10.76 -8.85
N GLU A 55 0.32 -11.58 -9.51
CA GLU A 55 -1.04 -11.21 -9.94
C GLU A 55 -1.90 -10.77 -8.75
N GLN A 56 -1.87 -11.54 -7.66
CA GLN A 56 -2.63 -11.22 -6.46
C GLN A 56 -2.13 -9.94 -5.78
N GLN A 57 -0.81 -9.70 -5.76
CA GLN A 57 -0.24 -8.46 -5.23
C GLN A 57 -0.70 -7.23 -6.02
N VAL A 58 -0.79 -7.33 -7.36
CA VAL A 58 -1.30 -6.24 -8.20
C VAL A 58 -2.76 -5.96 -7.87
N ILE A 59 -3.61 -6.99 -7.84
CA ILE A 59 -5.05 -6.84 -7.55
C ILE A 59 -5.25 -6.24 -6.14
N ALA A 60 -4.51 -6.75 -5.14
CA ALA A 60 -4.60 -6.23 -3.78
C ALA A 60 -4.16 -4.76 -3.69
N ARG A 61 -3.12 -4.39 -4.44
CA ARG A 61 -2.64 -3.01 -4.52
C ARG A 61 -3.69 -2.10 -5.16
N GLU A 62 -4.29 -2.51 -6.28
CA GLU A 62 -5.37 -1.76 -6.94
C GLU A 62 -6.55 -1.55 -6.00
N ALA A 63 -6.99 -2.59 -5.29
CA ALA A 63 -8.05 -2.48 -4.29
C ALA A 63 -7.69 -1.51 -3.15
N ALA A 64 -6.45 -1.54 -2.67
CA ALA A 64 -5.98 -0.62 -1.64
C ALA A 64 -5.86 0.84 -2.13
N GLU A 65 -5.53 1.05 -3.40
CA GLU A 65 -5.53 2.38 -4.03
C GLU A 65 -6.96 2.92 -4.19
N ALA A 66 -7.91 2.07 -4.60
CA ALA A 66 -9.32 2.43 -4.71
C ALA A 66 -9.94 2.81 -3.34
N ALA A 67 -9.63 2.06 -2.28
CA ALA A 67 -10.09 2.36 -0.92
C ALA A 67 -9.58 3.74 -0.45
N ARG A 68 -8.28 4.00 -0.61
CA ARG A 68 -7.68 5.30 -0.25
C ARG A 68 -8.30 6.47 -1.02
N LYS A 69 -8.63 6.27 -2.30
CA LYS A 69 -9.33 7.29 -3.09
C LYS A 69 -10.73 7.58 -2.52
N ALA A 70 -11.49 6.54 -2.20
CA ALA A 70 -12.82 6.71 -1.61
C ALA A 70 -12.78 7.42 -0.25
N GLU A 71 -11.77 7.13 0.59
CA GLU A 71 -11.54 7.84 1.84
C GLU A 71 -11.27 9.34 1.63
N GLN A 72 -10.43 9.67 0.65
CA GLN A 72 -10.13 11.07 0.31
C GLN A 72 -11.37 11.80 -0.21
N ASP A 73 -12.14 11.16 -1.08
CA ASP A 73 -13.37 11.73 -1.63
C ASP A 73 -14.41 11.97 -0.52
N PHE A 74 -14.56 11.03 0.41
CA PHE A 74 -15.41 11.19 1.59
C PHE A 74 -14.94 12.35 2.48
N HIS A 75 -13.64 12.44 2.74
CA HIS A 75 -13.08 13.55 3.54
C HIS A 75 -13.40 14.91 2.89
N ASN A 76 -13.20 15.02 1.57
CA ASN A 76 -13.48 16.24 0.82
C ASN A 76 -14.98 16.59 0.86
N ALA A 77 -15.87 15.60 0.73
CA ALA A 77 -17.31 15.80 0.85
C ALA A 77 -17.70 16.31 2.25
N VAL A 78 -17.09 15.77 3.31
CA VAL A 78 -17.32 16.23 4.68
C VAL A 78 -16.82 17.67 4.87
N LEU A 79 -15.69 18.05 4.28
CA LEU A 79 -15.21 19.43 4.31
C LEU A 79 -16.19 20.37 3.60
N ALA A 80 -16.63 20.02 2.39
CA ALA A 80 -17.62 20.80 1.65
C ALA A 80 -18.94 20.95 2.41
N MET A 81 -19.42 19.89 3.07
CA MET A 81 -20.59 19.95 3.96
C MET A 81 -20.37 20.96 5.10
N LYS A 82 -19.22 20.90 5.77
CA LYS A 82 -18.89 21.84 6.86
C LYS A 82 -18.85 23.28 6.37
N GLU A 83 -18.33 23.52 5.18
CA GLU A 83 -18.32 24.85 4.54
C GLU A 83 -19.72 25.32 4.18
N ALA A 84 -20.56 24.46 3.61
CA ALA A 84 -21.95 24.78 3.28
C ALA A 84 -22.75 25.16 4.54
N VAL A 85 -22.63 24.40 5.62
CA VAL A 85 -23.28 24.71 6.92
C VAL A 85 -22.79 26.06 7.45
N LYS A 86 -21.48 26.33 7.37
CA LYS A 86 -20.93 27.62 7.80
C LYS A 86 -21.43 28.79 6.92
N GLY A 87 -21.62 28.57 5.63
CA GLY A 87 -22.16 29.56 4.70
C GLY A 87 -23.65 29.84 4.92
N GLN A 88 -24.44 28.81 5.22
CA GLN A 88 -25.89 28.92 5.42
C GLN A 88 -26.27 29.49 6.81
N PHE A 89 -25.64 29.01 7.88
CA PHE A 89 -26.02 29.36 9.26
C PHE A 89 -25.10 30.42 9.89
N GLY A 90 -24.04 30.83 9.19
CA GLY A 90 -23.04 31.75 9.70
C GLY A 90 -22.07 31.09 10.69
N SER A 91 -20.96 31.77 10.95
CA SER A 91 -19.83 31.20 11.73
C SER A 91 -20.09 31.04 13.23
N ASP A 92 -21.21 31.54 13.75
CA ASP A 92 -21.58 31.50 15.18
C ASP A 92 -22.92 30.77 15.42
N GLY A 93 -23.51 30.15 14.39
CA GLY A 93 -24.75 29.36 14.51
C GLY A 93 -24.60 28.12 15.41
N LYS A 94 -25.68 27.69 16.07
CA LYS A 94 -25.67 26.49 16.93
C LYS A 94 -25.41 25.23 16.11
N GLU A 95 -25.80 25.25 14.85
CA GLU A 95 -25.67 24.22 13.82
C GLU A 95 -24.20 24.00 13.42
N ALA A 96 -23.41 25.08 13.33
CA ALA A 96 -21.97 24.99 13.08
C ALA A 96 -21.23 24.31 14.25
N VAL A 97 -21.68 24.53 15.50
CA VAL A 97 -21.11 23.85 16.68
C VAL A 97 -21.49 22.38 16.72
N ALA A 98 -22.70 22.02 16.28
CA ALA A 98 -23.17 20.63 16.24
C ALA A 98 -22.33 19.74 15.30
N ILE A 99 -21.76 20.30 14.23
CA ILE A 99 -20.85 19.60 13.30
C ILE A 99 -19.36 19.68 13.70
N GLY A 100 -19.08 20.13 14.94
CA GLY A 100 -17.74 20.19 15.50
C GLY A 100 -16.92 21.43 15.13
N LEU A 101 -17.51 22.48 14.53
CA LEU A 101 -16.82 23.74 14.31
C LEU A 101 -16.88 24.62 15.56
N LYS A 102 -15.74 25.18 15.96
CA LYS A 102 -15.67 26.15 17.07
C LYS A 102 -16.25 27.50 16.64
N ARG A 103 -17.12 28.09 17.47
CA ARG A 103 -17.68 29.43 17.22
C ARG A 103 -16.58 30.46 17.02
N LYS A 104 -16.84 31.46 16.19
CA LYS A 104 -15.94 32.59 15.98
C LYS A 104 -15.81 33.42 17.26
N SER A 105 -16.90 33.56 18.03
CA SER A 105 -16.91 34.21 19.35
C SER A 105 -15.96 33.55 20.37
N ASP A 106 -15.82 32.23 20.30
CA ASP A 106 -15.03 31.44 21.26
C ASP A 106 -13.56 31.29 20.83
N ARG A 107 -13.22 31.84 19.66
CA ARG A 107 -11.86 31.86 19.14
C ARG A 107 -11.15 33.07 19.72
N LYS A 108 -10.09 32.82 20.51
CA LYS A 108 -9.21 33.88 21.03
C LYS A 108 -8.75 34.76 19.86
N LEU A 109 -9.12 36.05 19.89
CA LEU A 109 -8.68 36.98 18.87
C LEU A 109 -7.15 37.09 18.90
N PRO A 110 -6.47 37.08 17.74
CA PRO A 110 -5.06 37.39 17.70
C PRO A 110 -4.88 38.84 18.18
N THR A 111 -4.20 39.01 19.31
CA THR A 111 -3.85 40.32 19.84
C THR A 111 -2.84 40.95 18.89
N ARG A 112 -3.27 41.99 18.17
CA ARG A 112 -2.38 42.79 17.33
C ARG A 112 -1.38 43.48 18.27
N LYS A 113 -0.13 43.01 18.32
CA LYS A 113 0.95 43.75 18.99
C LYS A 113 0.98 45.14 18.36
N SER A 114 0.68 46.17 19.14
CA SER A 114 0.93 47.55 18.76
C SER A 114 2.40 47.65 18.39
N LYS A 115 2.70 48.08 17.15
CA LYS A 115 4.04 48.58 16.84
C LYS A 115 4.20 49.83 17.68
N GLU A 116 4.93 49.70 18.79
CA GLU A 116 5.44 50.82 19.55
C GLU A 116 6.22 51.70 18.57
N THR A 117 5.68 52.88 18.34
CA THR A 117 6.29 53.96 17.58
C THR A 117 7.64 54.28 18.23
N ALA A 118 8.73 53.82 17.62
CA ALA A 118 10.06 54.35 17.88
C ALA A 118 10.10 55.80 17.36
N GLY A 119 9.75 56.73 18.24
CA GLY A 119 9.71 58.16 17.99
C GLY A 119 10.78 58.88 18.80
N ARG A 120 11.83 59.29 18.09
CA ARG A 120 12.63 60.53 18.22
C ARG A 120 13.49 60.76 19.45
#